data_AF-A0A9X3LWV9-F1
#
_entry.id   AF-A0A9X3LWV9-F1
#
_cell.length_a   1.000
_cell.length_b   1.000
_cell.length_c   1.000
_cell.angle_alpha   90.00
_cell.angle_beta   90.00
_cell.angle_gamma   90.00
#
_symmetry.space_group_name_H-M   'P 1'
#
loop_
_entity.id
_entity.type
_entity.pdbx_description
1 polymer ?
#
loop_
_entity_poly.entity_id
_entity_poly.type
_entity_poly.pdbx_seq_one_letter_code
_entity_poly.pdbx_strand_id
1 'polypeptide(L)'
;MKTILHGIRYFFWIIKEILAAGFSTALAAFRGESGITPIVIYYPLRVDSEWELFWFSTSVTATPSTLAMGFRDTGAGKPRIMLVQAAFGSNPEDIIAGLADMEEHVAPRVKDTPVDPSQVLWEPYEDLRDATNPDAADPVDAADQARRRRRSRRARTGRK
;
A
#
# COMPACT_ATOMS: atom_id res chain seq x y z
N MET A 1 -27.15 -19.10 9.42
CA MET A 1 -27.30 -17.79 10.11
C MET A 1 -26.30 -17.57 11.24
N LYS A 2 -26.12 -18.49 12.20
CA LYS A 2 -25.16 -18.34 13.32
C LYS A 2 -23.68 -18.27 12.90
N THR A 3 -23.31 -18.90 11.78
CA THR A 3 -21.94 -18.92 11.19
C THR A 3 -21.57 -17.62 10.48
N ILE A 4 -22.51 -17.04 9.74
CA ILE A 4 -22.32 -15.76 9.01
C ILE A 4 -22.19 -14.59 10.00
N LEU A 5 -22.99 -14.60 11.06
CA LEU A 5 -22.92 -13.62 12.14
C LEU A 5 -21.63 -13.77 12.98
N HIS A 6 -21.04 -14.97 13.04
CA HIS A 6 -19.75 -15.21 13.69
C HIS A 6 -18.58 -14.70 12.85
N GLY A 7 -18.58 -14.94 11.54
CA GLY A 7 -17.53 -14.50 10.62
C GLY A 7 -17.43 -12.97 10.54
N ILE A 8 -18.57 -12.28 10.46
CA ILE A 8 -18.60 -10.81 10.46
C ILE A 8 -18.12 -10.24 11.81
N ARG A 9 -18.48 -10.87 12.93
CA ARG A 9 -18.04 -10.44 14.27
C ARG A 9 -16.53 -10.70 14.49
N TYR A 10 -16.00 -11.77 13.94
CA TYR A 10 -14.56 -12.08 13.98
C TYR A 10 -13.76 -11.12 13.08
N PHE A 11 -14.27 -10.79 11.89
CA PHE A 11 -13.70 -9.81 10.96
C PHE A 11 -13.56 -8.43 11.60
N PHE A 12 -14.61 -7.92 12.26
CA PHE A 12 -14.52 -6.65 12.98
C PHE A 12 -13.70 -6.72 14.27
N TRP A 13 -13.49 -7.90 14.85
CA TRP A 13 -12.68 -8.09 16.05
C TRP A 13 -11.18 -8.13 15.72
N ILE A 14 -10.76 -8.83 14.66
CA ILE A 14 -9.36 -8.89 14.25
C ILE A 14 -8.89 -7.57 13.62
N ILE A 15 -9.75 -6.89 12.85
CA ILE A 15 -9.47 -5.53 12.34
C ILE A 15 -9.28 -4.56 13.51
N LYS A 16 -10.04 -4.69 14.59
CA LYS A 16 -9.87 -3.87 15.80
C LYS A 16 -8.54 -4.14 16.50
N GLU A 17 -8.11 -5.40 16.62
CA GLU A 17 -6.83 -5.75 17.26
C GLU A 17 -5.62 -5.34 16.41
N ILE A 18 -5.70 -5.46 15.08
CA ILE A 18 -4.66 -5.02 14.14
C ILE A 18 -4.57 -3.49 14.09
N LEU A 19 -5.69 -2.77 14.12
CA LEU A 19 -5.70 -1.32 14.23
C LEU A 19 -5.19 -0.84 15.60
N ALA A 20 -5.46 -1.56 16.69
CA ALA A 20 -4.96 -1.22 18.03
C ALA A 20 -3.45 -1.45 18.16
N ALA A 21 -2.92 -2.52 17.56
CA ALA A 21 -1.48 -2.75 17.43
C ALA A 21 -0.80 -1.77 16.45
N GLY A 22 -1.51 -1.35 15.40
CA GLY A 22 -1.09 -0.28 14.49
C GLY A 22 -1.07 1.10 15.15
N PHE A 23 -1.98 1.38 16.09
CA PHE A 23 -2.09 2.68 16.76
C PHE A 23 -0.99 2.92 17.81
N SER A 24 -0.47 1.86 18.45
CA SER A 24 0.70 1.97 19.34
C SER A 24 2.00 2.26 18.57
N THR A 25 2.08 1.77 17.33
CA THR A 25 3.17 2.07 16.37
C THR A 25 3.00 3.45 15.73
N ALA A 26 1.76 3.85 15.42
CA ALA A 26 1.44 5.22 14.97
C ALA A 26 1.70 6.28 16.05
N LEU A 27 1.51 5.97 17.34
CA LEU A 27 1.92 6.81 18.48
C LEU A 27 3.45 6.94 18.59
N ALA A 28 4.21 5.95 18.11
CA ALA A 28 5.66 6.06 17.97
C ALA A 28 6.06 6.97 16.79
N ALA A 29 5.28 6.99 15.70
CA ALA A 29 5.46 7.90 14.57
C ALA A 29 5.16 9.39 14.89
N PHE A 30 4.49 9.69 16.02
CA PHE A 30 4.36 11.06 16.53
C PHE A 30 5.63 11.59 17.24
N ARG A 31 6.67 10.77 17.42
CA ARG A 31 7.96 11.20 17.99
C ARG A 31 8.88 11.77 16.91
N GLY A 32 8.79 13.07 16.63
CA GLY A 32 9.87 13.98 16.17
C GLY A 32 10.64 13.70 14.86
N GLU A 33 10.96 12.46 14.52
CA GLU A 33 11.59 12.02 13.28
C GLU A 33 10.55 11.18 12.53
N SER A 34 10.16 11.61 11.33
CA SER A 34 8.94 11.09 10.69
C SER A 34 9.00 9.61 10.32
N GLY A 35 10.18 8.97 10.29
CA GLY A 35 10.33 7.52 10.14
C GLY A 35 9.70 6.90 8.88
N ILE A 36 9.22 7.75 7.96
CA ILE A 36 8.51 7.33 6.74
C ILE A 36 9.54 6.72 5.80
N THR A 37 9.35 5.43 5.53
CA THR A 37 10.21 4.60 4.65
C THR A 37 9.27 3.93 3.65
N PRO A 38 8.80 4.66 2.62
CA PRO A 38 7.79 4.12 1.74
C PRO A 38 8.35 2.93 0.94
N ILE A 39 7.55 1.89 0.78
CA ILE A 39 7.87 0.73 -0.06
C ILE A 39 6.69 0.38 -0.96
N VAL A 40 6.97 -0.29 -2.08
CA VAL A 40 5.98 -0.90 -2.96
C VAL A 40 6.16 -2.41 -2.92
N ILE A 41 5.10 -3.14 -2.60
CA ILE A 41 5.06 -4.60 -2.50
C ILE A 41 4.31 -5.17 -3.70
N TYR A 42 4.88 -6.20 -4.32
CA TYR A 42 4.31 -6.94 -5.44
C TYR A 42 3.65 -8.22 -4.92
N TYR A 43 2.52 -8.07 -4.24
CA TYR A 43 1.89 -9.16 -3.49
C TYR A 43 1.23 -10.21 -4.41
N PRO A 44 1.66 -11.49 -4.38
CA PRO A 44 1.06 -12.55 -5.19
C PRO A 44 -0.29 -12.98 -4.61
N LEU A 45 -1.36 -12.82 -5.39
CA LEU A 45 -2.70 -13.17 -4.97
C LEU A 45 -2.95 -14.67 -5.08
N ARG A 46 -3.66 -15.20 -4.09
CA ARG A 46 -4.22 -16.55 -4.03
C ARG A 46 -5.73 -16.53 -4.25
N VAL A 47 -6.35 -15.39 -3.96
CA VAL A 47 -7.74 -15.09 -4.33
C VAL A 47 -7.84 -14.64 -5.79
N ASP A 48 -8.92 -15.03 -6.44
CA ASP A 48 -9.14 -14.83 -7.87
C ASP A 48 -10.56 -14.38 -8.22
N SER A 49 -11.54 -14.55 -7.32
CA SER A 49 -12.89 -14.07 -7.56
C SER A 49 -13.00 -12.55 -7.39
N GLU A 50 -13.80 -11.90 -8.24
CA GLU A 50 -14.02 -10.44 -8.20
C GLU A 50 -14.48 -9.94 -6.81
N TRP A 51 -15.26 -10.76 -6.09
CA TRP A 51 -15.73 -10.43 -4.75
C TRP A 51 -14.60 -10.49 -3.71
N GLU A 52 -13.77 -11.53 -3.73
CA GLU A 52 -12.62 -11.65 -2.83
C GLU A 52 -11.60 -10.53 -3.12
N LEU A 53 -11.32 -10.26 -4.40
CA LEU A 53 -10.42 -9.18 -4.84
C LEU A 53 -10.91 -7.81 -4.35
N PHE A 54 -12.21 -7.52 -4.49
CA PHE A 54 -12.80 -6.27 -4.02
C PHE A 54 -12.63 -6.09 -2.51
N TRP A 55 -12.99 -7.09 -1.72
CA TRP A 55 -12.90 -6.98 -0.26
C TRP A 55 -11.46 -6.96 0.23
N PHE A 56 -10.58 -7.74 -0.39
CA PHE A 56 -9.16 -7.75 -0.02
C PHE A 56 -8.49 -6.40 -0.29
N SER A 57 -8.60 -5.87 -1.50
CA SER A 57 -8.03 -4.55 -1.84
C SER A 57 -8.62 -3.41 -1.01
N THR A 58 -9.93 -3.47 -0.71
CA THR A 58 -10.60 -2.50 0.16
C THR A 58 -10.05 -2.55 1.57
N SER A 59 -9.90 -3.75 2.16
CA SER A 59 -9.33 -3.92 3.50
C SER A 59 -7.88 -3.44 3.57
N VAL A 60 -7.06 -3.73 2.57
CA VAL A 60 -5.67 -3.23 2.49
C VAL A 60 -5.62 -1.70 2.40
N THR A 61 -6.59 -1.06 1.75
CA THR A 61 -6.64 0.40 1.71
C THR A 61 -7.22 0.99 3.00
N ALA A 62 -8.07 0.24 3.70
CA ALA A 62 -8.63 0.63 4.98
C ALA A 62 -7.62 0.48 6.13
N THR A 63 -6.59 -0.35 5.99
CA THR A 63 -5.50 -0.41 6.96
C THR A 63 -4.64 0.86 6.92
N PRO A 64 -4.31 1.43 8.09
CA PRO A 64 -3.46 2.61 8.18
C PRO A 64 -2.12 2.36 7.50
N SER A 65 -1.60 3.39 6.85
CA SER A 65 -0.29 3.40 6.18
C SER A 65 -0.16 2.49 4.95
N THR A 66 -1.21 1.83 4.50
CA THR A 66 -1.20 1.00 3.29
C THR A 66 -2.21 1.47 2.26
N LEU A 67 -1.92 1.23 0.99
CA LEU A 67 -2.78 1.56 -0.13
C LEU A 67 -2.70 0.45 -1.18
N ALA A 68 -3.85 -0.11 -1.57
CA ALA A 68 -3.91 -0.98 -2.75
C ALA A 68 -3.97 -0.11 -4.03
N MET A 69 -2.95 -0.18 -4.87
CA MET A 69 -2.88 0.61 -6.11
C MET A 69 -3.62 -0.05 -7.28
N GLY A 70 -3.77 -1.37 -7.23
CA GLY A 70 -4.51 -2.14 -8.22
C GLY A 70 -3.93 -3.52 -8.48
N PHE A 71 -4.58 -4.23 -9.40
CA PHE A 71 -4.23 -5.58 -9.80
C PHE A 71 -3.47 -5.60 -11.12
N ARG A 72 -2.55 -6.56 -11.27
CA ARG A 72 -1.82 -6.78 -12.51
C ARG A 72 -1.72 -8.28 -12.81
N ASP A 73 -2.12 -8.65 -14.01
CA ASP A 73 -1.89 -10.01 -14.54
C ASP A 73 -0.42 -10.18 -14.95
N THR A 74 0.16 -11.32 -14.61
CA THR A 74 1.60 -11.60 -14.82
C THR A 74 1.88 -12.58 -15.96
N GLY A 75 0.83 -12.96 -16.73
CA GLY A 75 0.89 -13.88 -17.86
C GLY A 75 0.36 -15.28 -17.54
N ALA A 76 0.30 -16.14 -18.56
CA ALA A 76 -0.28 -17.48 -18.44
C ALA A 76 0.47 -18.35 -17.41
N GLY A 77 -0.27 -18.96 -16.48
CA GLY A 77 0.26 -19.87 -15.47
C GLY A 77 0.95 -19.20 -14.28
N LYS A 78 0.89 -17.86 -14.17
CA LYS A 78 1.43 -17.11 -13.02
C LYS A 78 0.31 -16.45 -12.23
N PRO A 79 0.48 -16.27 -10.90
CA PRO A 79 -0.53 -15.61 -10.08
C PRO A 79 -0.67 -14.14 -10.46
N ARG A 80 -1.91 -13.64 -10.46
CA ARG A 80 -2.18 -12.19 -10.48
C ARG A 80 -1.52 -11.57 -9.26
N ILE A 81 -1.02 -10.35 -9.40
CA ILE A 81 -0.44 -9.61 -8.28
C ILE A 81 -1.28 -8.40 -7.92
N MET A 82 -1.23 -8.00 -6.66
CA MET A 82 -1.71 -6.70 -6.17
C MET A 82 -0.50 -5.83 -5.83
N LEU A 83 -0.51 -4.60 -6.34
CA LEU A 83 0.49 -3.61 -5.97
C LEU A 83 0.02 -2.90 -4.69
N VAL A 84 0.83 -2.99 -3.65
CA VAL A 84 0.54 -2.39 -2.35
C VAL A 84 1.62 -1.36 -2.02
N GLN A 85 1.22 -0.13 -1.73
CA GLN A 85 2.13 0.86 -1.16
C GLN A 85 2.01 0.80 0.37
N ALA A 86 3.13 0.79 1.07
CA ALA A 86 3.19 0.92 2.53
C ALA A 86 4.07 2.13 2.89
N ALA A 87 3.61 3.00 3.79
CA ALA A 87 4.32 4.24 4.16
C ALA A 87 5.46 3.99 5.16
N PHE A 88 5.34 2.93 5.97
CA PHE A 88 6.35 2.51 6.94
C PHE A 88 6.81 1.10 6.57
N GLY A 89 7.87 1.01 5.77
CA GLY A 89 8.39 -0.23 5.20
C GLY A 89 9.68 -0.72 5.83
N SER A 90 10.00 -0.30 7.06
CA SER A 90 11.23 -0.71 7.76
C SER A 90 11.32 -2.22 8.00
N ASN A 91 10.17 -2.91 8.07
CA ASN A 91 10.08 -4.36 8.06
C ASN A 91 9.05 -4.86 7.02
N PRO A 92 9.45 -5.07 5.76
CA PRO A 92 8.55 -5.51 4.69
C PRO A 92 7.92 -6.87 4.95
N GLU A 93 8.65 -7.80 5.56
CA GLU A 93 8.18 -9.17 5.81
C GLU A 93 6.98 -9.20 6.77
N ASP A 94 7.00 -8.39 7.83
CA ASP A 94 5.87 -8.26 8.76
C ASP A 94 4.62 -7.72 8.07
N ILE A 95 4.79 -6.76 7.16
CA ILE A 95 3.70 -6.18 6.37
C ILE A 95 3.11 -7.24 5.45
N ILE A 96 3.97 -7.99 4.75
CA ILE A 96 3.56 -9.07 3.85
C ILE A 96 2.85 -10.19 4.63
N ALA A 97 3.33 -10.55 5.82
CA ALA A 97 2.66 -11.51 6.70
C ALA A 97 1.26 -11.02 7.10
N GLY A 98 1.11 -9.72 7.42
CA GLY A 98 -0.19 -9.10 7.68
C GLY A 98 -1.13 -9.13 6.47
N LEU A 99 -0.61 -8.91 5.26
CA LEU A 99 -1.38 -9.07 4.02
C LEU A 99 -1.83 -10.52 3.82
N ALA A 100 -0.95 -11.48 4.10
CA ALA A 100 -1.25 -12.91 3.96
C ALA A 100 -2.33 -13.38 4.94
N ASP A 101 -2.28 -12.90 6.19
CA ASP A 101 -3.31 -13.13 7.21
C ASP A 101 -4.64 -12.50 6.79
N MET A 102 -4.62 -11.26 6.32
CA MET A 102 -5.82 -10.57 5.84
C MET A 102 -6.48 -11.29 4.66
N GLU A 103 -5.68 -11.83 3.72
CA GLU A 103 -6.21 -12.62 2.61
C GLU A 103 -6.85 -13.94 3.08
N GLU A 104 -6.26 -14.61 4.09
CA GLU A 104 -6.85 -15.80 4.72
C GLU A 104 -8.21 -15.48 5.36
N HIS A 105 -8.37 -14.30 5.96
CA HIS A 105 -9.65 -13.87 6.52
C HIS A 105 -10.72 -13.62 5.46
N VAL A 106 -10.33 -13.13 4.28
CA VAL A 106 -11.24 -12.94 3.14
C VAL A 106 -11.62 -14.29 2.54
N ALA A 107 -10.66 -15.20 2.39
CA ALA A 107 -10.84 -16.49 1.75
C ALA A 107 -10.11 -17.59 2.52
N PRO A 108 -10.72 -18.24 3.52
CA PRO A 108 -10.06 -19.25 4.37
C PRO A 108 -9.44 -20.42 3.60
N ARG A 109 -9.89 -20.67 2.37
CA ARG A 109 -9.31 -21.66 1.44
C ARG A 109 -7.83 -21.44 1.13
N VAL A 110 -7.32 -20.22 1.24
CA VAL A 110 -5.93 -19.90 0.90
C VAL A 110 -4.94 -20.35 1.98
N LYS A 111 -5.43 -20.80 3.15
CA LYS A 111 -4.63 -21.34 4.24
C LYS A 111 -3.76 -22.53 3.80
N ASP A 112 -4.27 -23.33 2.88
CA ASP A 112 -3.57 -24.51 2.34
C ASP A 112 -2.46 -24.13 1.33
N THR A 113 -2.40 -22.86 0.93
CA THR A 113 -1.39 -22.29 0.02
C THR A 113 -0.70 -21.09 0.68
N PRO A 114 0.21 -21.32 1.66
CA PRO A 114 0.86 -20.24 2.36
C PRO A 114 1.78 -19.43 1.44
N VAL A 115 1.84 -18.11 1.66
CA VAL A 115 2.83 -17.22 1.03
C VAL A 115 4.04 -17.13 1.96
N ASP A 116 5.24 -17.28 1.40
CA ASP A 116 6.48 -17.00 2.11
C ASP A 116 6.81 -15.50 2.01
N PRO A 117 6.78 -14.73 3.12
CA PRO A 117 7.04 -13.29 3.08
C PRO A 117 8.41 -12.93 2.53
N SER A 118 9.42 -13.78 2.71
CA SER A 118 10.80 -13.54 2.25
C SER A 118 10.95 -13.61 0.72
N GLN A 119 9.99 -14.27 0.04
CA GLN A 119 10.01 -14.48 -1.40
C GLN A 119 9.18 -13.45 -2.17
N VAL A 120 8.44 -12.59 -1.45
CA VAL A 120 7.61 -11.55 -2.09
C VAL A 120 8.49 -10.37 -2.46
N LEU A 121 8.45 -10.00 -3.74
CA LEU A 121 9.19 -8.86 -4.26
C LEU A 121 8.64 -7.55 -3.68
N TRP A 122 9.55 -6.67 -3.27
CA TRP A 122 9.25 -5.30 -2.88
C TRP A 122 10.39 -4.37 -3.28
N GLU A 123 10.06 -3.09 -3.45
CA GLU A 123 10.99 -2.04 -3.85
C GLU A 123 10.92 -0.86 -2.85
N PRO A 124 12.05 -0.36 -2.35
CA PRO A 124 12.07 0.84 -1.53
C PRO A 124 11.81 2.08 -2.39
N TYR A 125 11.26 3.12 -1.76
CA TYR A 125 11.25 4.45 -2.35
C TYR A 125 12.68 4.99 -2.45
N GLU A 126 13.08 5.37 -3.65
CA GLU A 126 14.33 6.10 -3.90
C GLU A 126 14.06 7.60 -3.85
N ASP A 127 14.74 8.31 -2.95
CA ASP A 127 14.73 9.77 -2.96
C ASP A 127 15.57 10.26 -4.15
N LEU A 128 14.89 10.85 -5.14
CA LEU A 128 15.53 11.38 -6.34
C LEU A 128 16.24 12.72 -6.11
N ARG A 129 16.12 13.29 -4.92
CA ARG A 129 16.83 14.51 -4.55
C ARG A 129 18.26 14.19 -4.19
N ASP A 130 19.18 14.97 -4.72
CA ASP A 130 20.57 14.91 -4.28
C ASP A 130 20.68 15.49 -2.86
N ALA A 131 20.81 14.61 -1.87
CA ALA A 131 20.97 15.02 -0.46
C ALA A 131 22.25 15.83 -0.21
N THR A 132 23.23 15.79 -1.13
CA THR A 132 24.52 16.46 -1.00
C THR A 132 24.59 17.78 -1.77
N ASN A 133 23.69 18.00 -2.72
CA ASN A 133 23.61 19.22 -3.50
C ASN A 133 22.18 19.80 -3.47
N PRO A 134 21.89 20.75 -2.56
CA PRO A 134 20.56 21.35 -2.44
C PRO A 134 20.15 22.18 -3.66
N ASP A 135 21.09 22.52 -4.55
CA ASP A 135 20.84 23.23 -5.81
C ASP A 135 20.69 22.27 -7.01
N ALA A 136 20.79 20.95 -6.80
CA ALA A 136 20.55 19.97 -7.85
C ALA A 136 19.09 20.06 -8.34
N ALA A 137 18.90 19.95 -9.65
CA ALA A 137 17.57 20.05 -10.24
C ALA A 137 16.68 18.88 -9.77
N ASP A 138 15.71 19.17 -8.91
CA ASP A 138 14.67 18.21 -8.56
C ASP A 138 13.71 18.05 -9.76
N PRO A 139 13.48 16.82 -10.27
CA PRO A 139 12.51 16.58 -11.33
C PRO A 139 11.09 17.07 -10.99
N VAL A 140 10.72 17.13 -9.70
CA VAL A 140 9.46 17.72 -9.22
C VAL A 140 9.46 19.24 -9.39
N ASP A 141 10.59 19.92 -9.12
CA ASP A 141 10.71 21.37 -9.31
C ASP A 141 10.60 21.74 -10.79
N ALA A 142 11.21 20.96 -11.68
CA ALA A 142 11.09 21.17 -13.13
C ALA A 142 9.62 21.09 -13.59
N ALA A 143 8.85 20.13 -13.06
CA ALA A 143 7.43 19.97 -13.35
C ALA A 143 6.59 21.14 -12.79
N ASP A 144 6.85 21.60 -11.57
CA ASP A 144 6.14 22.75 -10.99
C ASP A 144 6.47 24.06 -11.73
N GLN A 145 7.73 24.28 -12.09
CA GLN A 145 8.15 25.43 -12.90
C GLN A 145 7.43 25.44 -14.27
N ALA A 146 7.33 24.29 -14.94
CA ALA A 146 6.58 24.17 -16.19
C ALA A 146 5.09 24.50 -16.01
N ARG A 147 4.47 24.05 -14.91
CA ARG A 147 3.08 24.38 -14.55
C ARG A 147 2.90 25.88 -14.31
N ARG A 148 3.80 26.52 -13.55
CA ARG A 148 3.77 27.97 -13.29
C ARG A 148 3.90 28.79 -14.59
N ARG A 149 4.81 28.39 -15.49
CA ARG A 149 4.98 29.01 -16.81
C ARG A 149 3.72 28.91 -17.69
N ARG A 150 3.00 27.78 -17.64
CA ARG A 150 1.71 27.63 -18.35
C ARG A 150 0.64 28.57 -17.79
N ARG A 151 0.54 28.70 -16.46
CA ARG A 151 -0.40 29.64 -15.81
C ARG A 151 -0.11 31.10 -16.17
N SER A 152 1.15 31.52 -16.12
CA SER A 152 1.53 32.91 -16.44
C SER A 152 1.29 33.27 -17.91
N ARG A 153 1.50 32.33 -18.83
CA ARG A 153 1.13 32.50 -20.26
C ARG A 153 -0.38 32.66 -20.45
N ARG A 154 -1.19 31.80 -19.82
CA ARG A 154 -2.66 31.85 -19.92
C ARG A 154 -3.25 33.16 -19.37
N ALA A 155 -2.70 33.66 -18.26
CA ALA A 155 -3.08 34.93 -17.66
C ALA A 155 -2.75 36.16 -18.53
N ARG A 156 -1.72 36.07 -19.40
CA ARG A 156 -1.38 37.14 -20.36
C ARG A 156 -2.26 37.14 -21.60
N THR A 157 -2.79 36.00 -22.02
CA THR A 157 -3.69 35.87 -23.19
C THR A 157 -5.17 36.14 -22.90
N GLY A 158 -5.62 36.05 -21.64
CA GLY A 158 -7.02 36.33 -21.26
C GLY A 158 -7.32 37.79 -20.88
N ARG A 159 -6.39 38.73 -21.16
CA ARG A 159 -6.48 40.15 -20.81
C ARG A 159 -6.71 41.06 -22.02
N LYS A 160 -7.26 40.52 -23.11
CA LYS A 160 -7.73 41.28 -24.28
C LYS A 160 -9.25 41.21 -24.35
#